data_AF-A0A7K4D9X4-F1
#
_entry.id   AF-A0A7K4D9X4-F1
#
_cell.length_a   1.000
_cell.length_b   1.000
_cell.length_c   1.000
_cell.angle_alpha   90.00
_cell.angle_beta   90.00
_cell.angle_gamma   90.00
#
_symmetry.space_group_name_H-M   'P 1'
#
loop_
_entity.id
_entity.type
_entity.pdbx_description
1 polymer ?
#
loop_
_entity_poly.entity_id
_entity_poly.type
_entity_poly.pdbx_seq_one_letter_code
_entity_poly.pdbx_strand_id
1 'polypeptide(L)' 'MARGGKREGSGRKPLGSSLAISRNIRVTQEDWDKLKELASKKHISVTQYILKMSLPNK' A
#
# COMPACT_ATOMS: atom_id res chain seq x y z
N MET A 1 -4.67 -33.18 3.27
CA MET A 1 -3.79 -32.37 4.14
C MET A 1 -3.89 -30.92 3.68
N ALA A 2 -4.41 -30.06 4.55
CA ALA A 2 -4.83 -28.69 4.27
C ALA A 2 -3.61 -27.76 4.02
N ARG A 3 -3.75 -26.54 3.49
CA ARG A 3 -3.98 -25.35 4.33
C ARG A 3 -3.88 -24.09 3.47
N GLY A 4 -4.90 -23.24 3.50
CA GLY A 4 -4.71 -21.81 3.19
C GLY A 4 -5.20 -21.34 1.82
N GLY A 5 -6.52 -21.26 1.63
CA GLY A 5 -7.11 -20.54 0.48
C GLY A 5 -8.44 -19.84 0.78
N LYS A 6 -8.88 -19.86 2.05
CA LYS A 6 -10.19 -19.35 2.47
C LYS A 6 -10.03 -18.19 3.46
N ARG A 7 -9.14 -17.24 3.15
CA ARG A 7 -9.04 -15.98 3.88
C ARG A 7 -9.23 -14.84 2.88
N GLU A 8 -9.96 -13.79 3.26
CA GLU A 8 -10.08 -12.61 2.41
C GLU A 8 -8.69 -12.09 2.05
N GLY A 9 -8.42 -11.98 0.75
CA GLY A 9 -7.12 -11.56 0.23
C GLY A 9 -6.14 -12.69 -0.11
N SER A 10 -6.43 -13.95 0.22
CA SER A 10 -5.62 -15.09 -0.26
C SER A 10 -5.71 -15.20 -1.78
N GLY A 11 -4.56 -15.14 -2.47
CA GLY A 11 -4.47 -15.16 -3.94
C GLY A 11 -4.48 -13.79 -4.63
N ARG A 12 -4.48 -12.67 -3.90
CA ARG A 12 -4.34 -11.34 -4.54
C ARG A 12 -2.98 -11.21 -5.22
N LYS A 13 -3.00 -10.92 -6.53
CA LYS A 13 -1.78 -10.62 -7.28
C LYS A 13 -1.16 -9.33 -6.75
N PRO A 14 0.17 -9.27 -6.58
CA PRO A 14 0.84 -8.03 -6.25
C PRO A 14 0.54 -6.97 -7.32
N LEU A 15 0.41 -5.72 -6.88
CA LEU A 15 0.29 -4.58 -7.79
C LEU A 15 1.65 -4.36 -8.48
N GLY A 16 1.77 -4.82 -9.73
CA GLY A 16 2.96 -4.68 -10.57
C GLY A 16 3.69 -6.01 -10.83
N SER A 17 4.69 -5.95 -11.71
CA SER A 17 5.54 -7.09 -12.12
C SER A 17 6.79 -7.28 -11.26
N SER A 18 7.09 -6.33 -10.37
CA SER A 18 8.26 -6.37 -9.49
C SER A 18 7.93 -7.02 -8.15
N LEU A 19 8.92 -7.69 -7.55
CA LEU A 19 8.90 -8.07 -6.14
C LEU A 19 8.46 -6.86 -5.31
N ALA A 20 7.46 -7.06 -4.46
CA ALA A 20 6.99 -6.03 -3.54
C ALA A 20 8.11 -5.75 -2.53
N ILE A 21 8.91 -4.69 -2.78
CA ILE A 21 9.91 -4.24 -1.84
C ILE A 21 9.15 -3.65 -0.65
N SER A 22 9.03 -4.41 0.44
CA SER A 22 8.50 -3.89 1.68
C SER A 22 9.51 -2.90 2.26
N ARG A 23 9.07 -1.66 2.49
CA ARG A 23 9.83 -0.65 3.22
C ARG A 23 9.04 -0.24 4.44
N ASN A 24 9.69 -0.28 5.59
CA ASN A 24 9.11 0.22 6.84
C ASN A 24 9.41 1.72 6.94
N ILE A 25 8.37 2.51 7.16
CA ILE A 25 8.48 3.96 7.35
C ILE A 25 7.98 4.25 8.77
N ARG A 26 8.75 5.02 9.53
CA ARG A 26 8.32 5.53 10.84
C ARG A 26 7.74 6.92 10.62
N VAL A 27 6.49 7.10 11.02
CA VAL A 27 5.77 8.37 10.95
C VAL A 27 5.04 8.61 12.26
N THR A 28 4.77 9.87 12.56
CA THR A 28 3.91 10.24 13.69
C THR A 28 2.46 9.87 13.37
N GLN A 29 1.62 9.80 14.41
CA GLN A 29 0.19 9.53 14.22
C GLN A 29 -0.48 10.63 13.39
N GLU A 30 -0.13 11.89 13.63
CA GLU A 30 -0.68 13.05 12.90
C GLU A 30 -0.38 12.98 11.40
N ASP A 31 0.86 12.63 11.04
CA ASP A 31 1.25 12.49 9.64
C ASP A 31 0.56 11.31 8.96
N TRP A 32 0.36 10.22 9.72
CA TRP A 32 -0.35 9.05 9.23
C TRP A 32 -1.82 9.34 8.91
N ASP A 33 -2.49 10.13 9.74
CA ASP A 33 -3.88 10.49 9.51
C ASP A 33 -4.03 11.47 8.33
N LYS A 34 -3.10 12.42 8.16
CA LYS A 34 -3.03 13.27 6.96
C LYS A 34 -2.85 12.43 5.68
N LEU A 35 -1.99 11.41 5.70
CA LEU A 35 -1.79 10.51 4.56
C LEU A 35 -3.07 9.75 4.19
N LYS A 36 -3.84 9.28 5.18
CA LYS A 36 -5.14 8.63 4.93
C LYS A 36 -6.14 9.57 4.28
N GLU A 37 -6.25 10.80 4.78
CA GLU A 37 -7.15 11.79 4.19
C GLU A 37 -6.79 12.09 2.74
N LEU A 38 -5.50 12.30 2.46
CA LEU A 38 -5.01 12.60 1.11
C LEU A 38 -5.20 11.42 0.16
N ALA A 39 -5.02 10.19 0.63
CA ALA A 39 -5.28 8.98 -0.15
C ALA A 39 -6.78 8.81 -0.42
N SER A 40 -7.63 9.04 0.58
CA SER A 40 -9.09 8.97 0.49
C SER A 40 -9.65 9.98 -0.53
N LYS A 41 -9.17 11.23 -0.50
CA LYS A 41 -9.52 12.28 -1.48
C LYS A 41 -9.21 11.89 -2.93
N LYS A 42 -8.21 11.04 -3.14
CA LYS A 42 -7.80 10.56 -4.46
C LYS A 42 -8.39 9.18 -4.81
N HIS A 43 -9.26 8.62 -3.96
CA HIS A 43 -9.86 7.29 -4.10
C HIS A 43 -8.83 6.16 -4.35
N ILE A 44 -7.64 6.28 -3.75
CA ILE A 44 -6.57 5.29 -3.85
C ILE A 44 -6.16 4.79 -2.47
N SER A 45 -5.51 3.63 -2.42
CA SER A 45 -4.97 3.14 -1.15
C SER A 45 -3.81 4.01 -0.66
N VAL A 46 -3.60 4.06 0.65
CA VAL A 46 -2.49 4.82 1.26
C VAL A 46 -1.14 4.35 0.68
N THR A 47 -0.98 3.06 0.46
CA THR A 47 0.22 2.48 -0.17
C THR A 47 0.42 3.01 -1.60
N GLN A 48 -0.64 3.06 -2.41
CA GLN A 48 -0.57 3.61 -3.76
C GLN A 48 -0.26 5.10 -3.76
N TYR A 49 -0.82 5.84 -2.80
CA TYR A 49 -0.53 7.26 -2.63
C TYR A 49 0.97 7.49 -2.34
N ILE A 50 1.53 6.76 -1.37
CA ILE A 50 2.96 6.85 -1.01
C ILE A 50 3.85 6.48 -2.19
N LEU A 51 3.52 5.41 -2.92
CA LEU A 51 4.29 5.01 -4.10
C LEU A 51 4.27 6.08 -5.20
N LYS A 52 3.10 6.64 -5.52
CA LYS A 52 2.99 7.72 -6.53
C LYS A 52 3.77 8.97 -6.16
N MET A 53 3.81 9.32 -4.88
CA MET A 53 4.51 10.52 -4.41
C MET A 53 6.02 10.31 -4.24
N SER A 54 6.48 9.07 -4.03
CA SER A 54 7.89 8.75 -3.78
C SER A 54 8.69 8.44 -5.04
N LEU A 55 8.03 8.03 -6.13
CA LEU A 55 8.71 7.83 -7.40
C LEU A 55 9.03 9.20 -8.02
N PRO A 56 10.30 9.51 -8.33
CA PRO A 56 10.61 10.72 -9.06
C PRO A 56 9.92 10.64 -10.43
N ASN A 57 9.20 11.70 -10.81
CA ASN A 57 8.69 11.85 -12.17
C ASN A 57 9.89 11.70 -13.12
N LYS A 58 9.85 10.70 -13.98
CA LYS A 58 10.87 10.44 -14.99
C LYS A 58 10.67 11.37 -16.17
#